data_AF-A0A508TFQ3-F1
#
_entry.id   AF-A0A508TFQ3-F1
#
_cell.length_a   1.000
_cell.length_b   1.000
_cell.length_c   1.000
_cell.angle_alpha   90.00
_cell.angle_beta   90.00
_cell.angle_gamma   90.00
#
_symmetry.space_group_name_H-M   'P 1'
#
loop_
_entity.id
_entity.type
_entity.pdbx_description
1 polymer ?
#
loop_
_entity_poly.entity_id
_entity_poly.type
_entity_poly.pdbx_seq_one_letter_code
_entity_poly.pdbx_strand_id
1 'polypeptide(L)'
;MTIDVPSLVMAAGGEIVGKIRLQKVVYLLDQMGLNSGFSYEYFHYGPYSEDLAEKVEDDVVFGYLHASQRRRLSDGVPYVAYSAKTSGGDDGPGAYLPIGRIRTALAEMQRQSATVLELAATIHWLAVIEGIADWKTELVRRKGAKTGNDRDRKAFELLRTLGLPPAVTSVQS
;
A
#
# COMPACT_ATOMS: atom_id res chain seq x y z
N MET A 1 10.31 -3.78 -16.25
CA MET A 1 10.57 -2.38 -15.89
C MET A 1 9.77 -2.09 -14.65
N THR A 2 10.39 -1.55 -13.60
CA THR A 2 9.71 -1.20 -12.35
C THR A 2 9.20 0.25 -12.40
N ILE A 3 8.13 0.53 -11.67
CA ILE A 3 7.49 1.86 -11.67
C ILE A 3 8.35 2.93 -10.98
N ASP A 4 8.16 4.19 -11.38
CA ASP A 4 8.76 5.35 -10.71
C ASP A 4 8.09 5.64 -9.35
N VAL A 5 8.70 5.13 -8.27
CA VAL A 5 8.23 5.32 -6.89
C VAL A 5 8.20 6.81 -6.47
N PRO A 6 9.20 7.66 -6.77
CA PRO A 6 9.12 9.11 -6.60
C PRO A 6 7.85 9.74 -7.19
N SER A 7 7.49 9.39 -8.43
CA SER A 7 6.24 9.86 -9.05
C SER A 7 5.00 9.41 -8.31
N LEU A 8 5.00 8.20 -7.73
CA LEU A 8 3.92 7.74 -6.87
C LEU A 8 3.81 8.57 -5.59
N VAL A 9 4.94 8.87 -4.93
CA VAL A 9 4.97 9.72 -3.73
C VAL A 9 4.47 11.13 -4.05
N MET A 10 4.86 11.70 -5.18
CA MET A 10 4.31 12.98 -5.66
C MET A 10 2.80 12.90 -5.90
N ALA A 11 2.32 11.84 -6.55
CA ALA A 11 0.88 11.62 -6.77
C ALA A 11 0.10 11.45 -5.46
N ALA A 12 0.76 11.03 -4.37
CA ALA A 12 0.19 10.89 -3.03
C ALA A 12 0.13 12.20 -2.24
N GLY A 13 0.45 13.34 -2.86
CA GLY A 13 0.53 14.64 -2.21
C GLY A 13 1.94 15.03 -1.77
N GLY A 14 2.97 14.36 -2.30
CA GLY A 14 4.37 14.66 -2.05
C GLY A 14 4.98 13.96 -0.83
N GLU A 15 4.19 13.24 -0.03
CA GLU A 15 4.69 12.54 1.15
C GLU A 15 3.90 11.25 1.45
N ILE A 16 4.61 10.18 1.78
CA ILE A 16 4.05 8.95 2.36
C ILE A 16 4.74 8.66 3.69
N VAL A 17 3.93 8.55 4.76
CA VAL A 17 4.42 8.36 6.13
C VAL A 17 4.37 6.89 6.53
N GLY A 18 5.55 6.28 6.66
CA GLY A 18 5.79 4.96 7.20
C GLY A 18 6.08 3.90 6.14
N LYS A 19 7.09 3.04 6.42
CA LYS A 19 7.50 1.92 5.56
C LYS A 19 6.34 0.96 5.25
N ILE A 20 5.60 0.56 6.28
CA ILE A 20 4.42 -0.32 6.13
C ILE A 20 3.39 0.33 5.22
N ARG A 21 3.09 1.63 5.40
CA ARG A 21 2.12 2.34 4.56
C ARG A 21 2.53 2.28 3.10
N LEU A 22 3.78 2.60 2.78
CA LEU A 22 4.29 2.57 1.40
C LEU A 22 4.11 1.19 0.78
N GLN A 23 4.52 0.13 1.50
CA GLN A 23 4.36 -1.27 1.07
C GLN A 23 2.90 -1.61 0.75
N LYS A 24 1.95 -1.23 1.61
CA LYS A 24 0.53 -1.56 1.40
C LYS A 24 -0.11 -0.72 0.31
N VAL A 25 0.28 0.55 0.17
CA VAL A 25 -0.20 1.43 -0.90
C VAL A 25 0.19 0.88 -2.27
N VAL A 26 1.46 0.53 -2.46
CA VAL A 26 1.94 0.00 -3.75
C VAL A 26 1.28 -1.34 -4.05
N TYR A 27 1.23 -2.26 -3.08
CA TYR A 27 0.53 -3.53 -3.25
C TYR A 27 -0.93 -3.36 -3.69
N LEU A 28 -1.70 -2.51 -3.00
CA LEU A 28 -3.11 -2.30 -3.33
C LEU A 28 -3.30 -1.68 -4.71
N LEU A 29 -2.42 -0.76 -5.12
CA LEU A 29 -2.46 -0.19 -6.47
C LEU A 29 -2.11 -1.24 -7.54
N ASP A 30 -1.19 -2.15 -7.26
CA ASP A 30 -0.92 -3.28 -8.15
C ASP A 30 -2.12 -4.18 -8.34
N GLN A 31 -2.87 -4.43 -7.26
CA GLN A 31 -4.13 -5.18 -7.37
C GLN A 31 -5.20 -4.41 -8.17
N MET A 32 -5.06 -3.09 -8.29
CA MET A 32 -5.89 -2.25 -9.16
C MET A 32 -5.38 -2.18 -10.62
N GLY A 33 -4.27 -2.83 -10.95
CA GLY A 33 -3.67 -2.85 -12.29
C GLY A 33 -2.54 -1.86 -12.52
N LEU A 34 -1.90 -1.34 -11.46
CA LEU A 34 -0.72 -0.48 -11.60
C LEU A 34 0.46 -1.18 -12.30
N ASN A 35 0.57 -2.50 -12.15
CA ASN A 35 1.61 -3.33 -12.76
C ASN A 35 3.03 -2.79 -12.45
N SER A 36 3.31 -2.56 -11.17
CA SER A 36 4.57 -1.96 -10.72
C SER A 36 5.83 -2.76 -11.07
N GLY A 37 5.67 -4.06 -11.34
CA GLY A 37 6.76 -5.01 -11.56
C GLY A 37 7.33 -5.60 -10.28
N PHE A 38 6.80 -5.27 -9.10
CA PHE A 38 7.26 -5.81 -7.82
C PHE A 38 6.64 -7.17 -7.50
N SER A 39 7.44 -8.06 -6.92
CA SER A 39 6.97 -9.33 -6.38
C SER A 39 6.57 -9.19 -4.90
N TYR A 40 5.63 -10.01 -4.44
CA TYR A 40 5.11 -9.96 -3.08
C TYR A 40 5.12 -11.33 -2.42
N GLU A 41 5.44 -11.35 -1.13
CA GLU A 41 5.34 -12.51 -0.26
C GLU A 41 4.62 -12.16 1.04
N TYR A 42 4.03 -13.16 1.70
CA TYR A 42 3.30 -12.95 2.94
C TYR A 42 4.21 -12.97 4.17
N PHE A 43 4.25 -11.86 4.91
CA PHE A 43 4.97 -11.74 6.17
C PHE A 43 4.03 -11.38 7.33
N HIS A 44 4.59 -11.18 8.53
CA HIS A 44 3.82 -10.85 9.74
C HIS A 44 2.90 -9.63 9.55
N TYR A 45 3.32 -8.63 8.79
CA TYR A 45 2.55 -7.43 8.44
C TYR A 45 1.77 -7.57 7.13
N GLY A 46 1.51 -8.78 6.65
CA GLY A 46 0.80 -9.05 5.39
C GLY A 46 1.72 -8.99 4.17
N PRO A 47 1.18 -8.82 2.95
CA PRO A 47 1.95 -8.90 1.71
C PRO A 47 3.01 -7.81 1.61
N TYR A 48 4.24 -8.18 1.32
CA TYR A 48 5.40 -7.29 1.33
C TYR A 48 6.32 -7.62 0.17
N SER A 49 6.94 -6.59 -0.37
CA SER A 49 7.87 -6.67 -1.47
C SER A 49 9.25 -6.21 -1.03
N GLU A 50 10.23 -7.12 -1.09
CA GLU A 50 11.64 -6.76 -0.87
C GLU A 50 12.12 -5.89 -2.03
N ASP A 51 11.74 -6.20 -3.28
CA ASP A 51 12.04 -5.39 -4.47
C ASP A 51 11.64 -3.91 -4.30
N LEU A 52 10.46 -3.65 -3.72
CA LEU A 52 10.03 -2.28 -3.41
C LEU A 52 10.86 -1.65 -2.30
N ALA A 53 11.26 -2.42 -1.28
CA ALA A 53 12.09 -1.90 -0.20
C ALA A 53 13.46 -1.49 -0.73
N GLU A 54 14.11 -2.36 -1.50
CA GLU A 54 15.39 -2.09 -2.18
C GLU A 54 15.27 -0.87 -3.10
N LYS A 55 14.23 -0.82 -3.95
CA LYS A 55 14.01 0.33 -4.85
C LYS A 55 13.87 1.66 -4.10
N VAL A 56 13.18 1.65 -2.97
CA VAL A 56 13.02 2.86 -2.13
C VAL A 56 14.35 3.27 -1.51
N GLU A 57 15.19 2.32 -1.10
CA GLU A 57 16.51 2.60 -0.57
C GLU A 57 17.43 3.16 -1.65
N ASP A 58 17.43 2.59 -2.84
CA ASP A 58 18.14 3.11 -4.01
C ASP A 58 17.68 4.53 -4.34
N ASP A 59 16.38 4.79 -4.40
CA ASP A 59 15.86 6.13 -4.68
C ASP A 59 16.26 7.16 -3.62
N VAL A 60 16.45 6.74 -2.37
CA VAL A 60 16.99 7.60 -1.31
C VAL A 60 18.48 7.84 -1.52
N VAL A 61 19.25 6.80 -1.87
CA VAL A 61 20.70 6.91 -2.14
C VAL A 61 20.98 7.82 -3.33
N PHE A 62 20.19 7.72 -4.39
CA PHE A 62 20.32 8.54 -5.59
C PHE A 62 19.66 9.94 -5.45
N GLY A 63 18.97 10.21 -4.34
CA GLY A 63 18.39 11.51 -4.03
C GLY A 63 17.05 11.81 -4.73
N TYR A 64 16.40 10.81 -5.32
CA TYR A 64 15.04 10.93 -5.87
C TYR A 64 13.96 10.92 -4.78
N LEU A 65 14.21 10.19 -3.69
CA LEU A 65 13.41 10.23 -2.47
C LEU A 65 14.22 10.84 -1.32
N HIS A 66 13.51 11.54 -0.43
CA HIS A 66 14.06 11.99 0.83
C HIS A 66 13.39 11.25 1.99
N ALA A 67 14.18 10.54 2.79
CA ALA A 67 13.73 9.86 3.99
C ALA A 67 13.99 10.69 5.24
N SER A 68 12.92 11.14 5.91
CA SER A 68 12.99 11.90 7.16
C SER A 68 12.60 11.01 8.35
N GLN A 69 13.52 10.79 9.28
CA GLN A 69 13.18 10.21 10.58
C GLN A 69 12.47 11.24 11.45
N ARG A 70 11.28 10.89 11.93
CA ARG A 70 10.42 11.71 12.78
C ARG A 70 9.98 10.90 13.99
N ARG A 71 9.43 11.57 15.01
CA ARG A 71 8.85 10.91 16.19
C ARG A 71 7.41 11.29 16.33
N ARG A 72 6.57 10.31 16.67
CA ARG A 72 5.15 10.57 16.90
C ARG A 72 5.02 11.33 18.21
N LEU A 73 4.25 12.42 18.20
CA LEU A 73 4.12 13.28 19.38
C LEU A 73 3.49 12.57 20.58
N SER A 74 2.63 11.58 20.33
CA SER A 74 1.86 10.91 21.39
C SER A 74 2.66 9.88 22.19
N ASP A 75 3.56 9.13 21.57
CA ASP A 75 4.27 8.00 22.18
C ASP A 75 5.79 8.02 21.94
N GLY A 76 6.29 9.02 21.22
CA GLY A 76 7.71 9.17 20.89
C GLY A 76 8.24 8.15 19.89
N VAL A 77 7.39 7.24 19.37
CA VAL A 77 7.81 6.14 18.50
C VAL A 77 8.38 6.72 17.20
N PRO A 78 9.61 6.35 16.81
CA PRO A 78 10.21 6.82 15.59
C PRO A 78 9.48 6.24 14.37
N TYR A 79 9.37 7.05 13.32
CA TYR A 79 8.84 6.64 12.02
C TYR A 79 9.59 7.38 10.90
N VAL A 80 9.49 6.84 9.69
CA VAL A 80 10.09 7.44 8.48
C VAL A 80 8.98 8.07 7.65
N ALA A 81 9.21 9.28 7.16
CA ALA A 81 8.41 9.91 6.12
C ALA A 81 9.23 10.01 4.83
N TYR A 82 8.69 9.50 3.74
CA TYR A 82 9.29 9.58 2.40
C TYR A 82 8.65 10.72 1.64
N SER A 83 9.46 11.63 1.12
CA SER A 83 8.99 12.73 0.27
C SER A 83 9.73 12.78 -1.06
N ALA A 84 9.07 13.30 -2.09
CA ALA A 84 9.60 13.46 -3.43
C ALA A 84 9.26 14.86 -3.96
N LYS A 85 10.19 15.47 -4.69
CA LYS A 85 9.97 16.78 -5.36
C LYS A 85 10.18 16.73 -6.86
N THR A 86 10.80 15.66 -7.35
CA THR A 86 11.10 15.40 -8.76
C THR A 86 10.75 13.95 -9.07
N SER A 87 10.42 13.64 -10.32
CA SER A 87 10.31 12.25 -10.77
C SER A 87 11.68 11.59 -10.78
N GLY A 88 11.72 10.27 -10.62
CA GLY A 88 12.94 9.46 -10.74
C GLY A 88 13.26 9.04 -12.17
N GLY A 89 12.35 9.26 -13.13
CA GLY A 89 12.51 8.93 -14.54
C GLY A 89 11.26 9.22 -15.38
N ASP A 90 11.25 8.72 -16.62
CA ASP A 90 10.21 9.02 -17.63
C ASP A 90 8.95 8.14 -17.54
N ASP A 91 9.05 6.93 -16.96
CA ASP A 91 7.93 5.99 -16.84
C ASP A 91 7.10 6.24 -15.58
N GLY A 92 6.29 7.29 -15.64
CA GLY A 92 5.35 7.65 -14.58
C GLY A 92 4.26 6.58 -14.38
N PRO A 93 3.61 6.57 -13.21
CA PRO A 93 2.63 5.56 -12.84
C PRO A 93 1.37 5.53 -13.74
N GLY A 94 1.18 6.57 -14.57
CA GLY A 94 0.10 6.69 -15.53
C GLY A 94 0.16 5.72 -16.73
N ALA A 95 1.25 4.96 -16.89
CA ALA A 95 1.44 4.07 -18.05
C ALA A 95 0.44 2.89 -18.07
N TYR A 96 0.11 2.33 -16.91
CA TYR A 96 -0.75 1.13 -16.80
C TYR A 96 -2.11 1.42 -16.15
N LEU A 97 -2.16 2.38 -15.21
CA LEU A 97 -3.39 2.79 -14.54
C LEU A 97 -3.60 4.29 -14.76
N PRO A 98 -4.81 4.76 -15.13
CA PRO A 98 -5.02 6.19 -15.35
C PRO A 98 -4.63 7.01 -14.12
N ILE A 99 -3.84 8.07 -14.31
CA ILE A 99 -3.31 8.88 -13.21
C ILE A 99 -4.40 9.46 -12.30
N GLY A 100 -5.58 9.75 -12.85
CA GLY A 100 -6.74 10.17 -12.06
C GLY A 100 -7.20 9.09 -11.07
N ARG A 101 -7.28 7.82 -11.51
CA ARG A 101 -7.60 6.68 -10.63
C ARG A 101 -6.54 6.47 -9.56
N ILE A 102 -5.26 6.57 -9.91
CA ILE A 102 -4.16 6.47 -8.94
C ILE A 102 -4.29 7.56 -7.87
N ARG A 103 -4.48 8.82 -8.27
CA ARG A 103 -4.63 9.94 -7.32
C ARG A 103 -5.84 9.76 -6.41
N THR A 104 -6.98 9.33 -6.94
CA THR A 104 -8.16 9.03 -6.13
C THR A 104 -7.87 7.92 -5.13
N ALA A 105 -7.30 6.79 -5.56
CA ALA A 105 -6.95 5.67 -4.69
C ALA A 105 -5.95 6.08 -3.59
N LEU A 106 -4.91 6.83 -3.94
CA LEU A 106 -3.94 7.37 -3.00
C LEU A 106 -4.60 8.29 -1.97
N ALA A 107 -5.51 9.18 -2.41
CA ALA A 107 -6.24 10.05 -1.49
C ALA A 107 -7.12 9.25 -0.51
N GLU A 108 -7.77 8.16 -0.94
CA GLU A 108 -8.52 7.27 -0.06
C GLU A 108 -7.62 6.58 0.96
N MET A 109 -6.52 6.00 0.51
CA MET A 109 -5.57 5.28 1.36
C MET A 109 -4.87 6.21 2.36
N GLN A 110 -4.57 7.45 1.97
CA GLN A 110 -3.89 8.42 2.84
C GLN A 110 -4.73 8.78 4.08
N ARG A 111 -6.06 8.77 3.96
CA ARG A 111 -6.98 9.03 5.08
C ARG A 111 -7.09 7.88 6.08
N GLN A 112 -6.59 6.70 5.72
CA GLN A 112 -6.63 5.53 6.60
C GLN A 112 -5.41 5.47 7.51
N SER A 113 -5.55 4.75 8.64
CA SER A 113 -4.39 4.41 9.47
C SER A 113 -3.55 3.32 8.80
N ALA A 114 -2.25 3.23 9.16
CA ALA A 114 -1.38 2.18 8.64
C ALA A 114 -1.93 0.77 8.96
N THR A 115 -2.58 0.59 10.10
CA THR A 115 -3.22 -0.68 10.47
C THR A 115 -4.39 -1.02 9.57
N VAL A 116 -5.22 -0.05 9.17
CA VAL A 116 -6.33 -0.29 8.23
C VAL A 116 -5.80 -0.70 6.86
N LEU A 117 -4.73 -0.04 6.38
CA LEU A 117 -4.06 -0.43 5.12
C LEU A 117 -3.45 -1.84 5.22
N GLU A 118 -2.82 -2.18 6.34
CA GLU A 118 -2.28 -3.52 6.61
C GLU A 118 -3.38 -4.59 6.53
N LEU A 119 -4.51 -4.33 7.20
CA LEU A 119 -5.65 -5.24 7.18
C LEU A 119 -6.27 -5.35 5.79
N ALA A 120 -6.44 -4.25 5.06
CA ALA A 120 -7.01 -4.29 3.70
C ALA A 120 -6.15 -5.15 2.77
N ALA A 121 -4.83 -4.91 2.77
CA ALA A 121 -3.90 -5.71 1.99
C ALA A 121 -3.90 -7.19 2.40
N THR A 122 -3.99 -7.47 3.71
CA THR A 122 -4.08 -8.84 4.24
C THR A 122 -5.37 -9.52 3.83
N ILE A 123 -6.52 -8.84 3.92
CA ILE A 123 -7.83 -9.38 3.52
C ILE A 123 -7.79 -9.77 2.04
N HIS A 124 -7.31 -8.88 1.17
CA HIS A 124 -7.15 -9.18 -0.25
C HIS A 124 -6.25 -10.40 -0.45
N TRP A 125 -5.09 -10.41 0.19
CA TRP A 125 -4.13 -11.51 0.04
C TRP A 125 -4.73 -12.87 0.44
N LEU A 126 -5.31 -12.97 1.64
CA LEU A 126 -5.88 -14.22 2.13
C LEU A 126 -7.01 -14.73 1.23
N ALA A 127 -7.92 -13.83 0.84
CA ALA A 127 -9.10 -14.21 0.07
C ALA A 127 -8.80 -14.51 -1.40
N VAL A 128 -7.89 -13.76 -2.02
CA VAL A 128 -7.69 -13.75 -3.47
C VAL A 128 -6.41 -14.48 -3.88
N ILE A 129 -5.30 -14.21 -3.20
CA ILE A 129 -4.00 -14.78 -3.55
C ILE A 129 -3.84 -16.19 -2.96
N GLU A 130 -4.18 -16.36 -1.68
CA GLU A 130 -4.16 -17.68 -1.03
C GLU A 130 -5.46 -18.47 -1.24
N GLY A 131 -6.54 -17.82 -1.71
CA GLY A 131 -7.82 -18.47 -1.99
C GLY A 131 -8.55 -19.01 -0.75
N ILE A 132 -8.30 -18.43 0.43
CA ILE A 132 -8.90 -18.89 1.69
C ILE A 132 -10.37 -18.47 1.74
N ALA A 133 -11.27 -19.45 1.65
CA ALA A 133 -12.71 -19.22 1.68
C ALA A 133 -13.17 -18.50 2.96
N ASP A 134 -12.72 -18.95 4.14
CA ASP A 134 -12.96 -18.27 5.41
C ASP A 134 -11.79 -17.35 5.79
N TRP A 135 -11.52 -16.37 4.93
CA TRP A 135 -10.49 -15.36 5.16
C TRP A 135 -10.76 -14.53 6.41
N LYS A 136 -12.00 -14.44 6.90
CA LYS A 136 -12.36 -13.66 8.10
C LYS A 136 -11.79 -14.31 9.36
N THR A 137 -12.04 -15.60 9.54
CA THR A 137 -11.45 -16.36 10.66
C THR A 137 -9.93 -16.37 10.56
N GLU A 138 -9.37 -16.57 9.36
CA GLU A 138 -7.91 -16.56 9.17
C GLU A 138 -7.30 -15.17 9.43
N LEU A 139 -7.98 -14.08 9.07
CA LEU A 139 -7.55 -12.72 9.39
C LEU A 139 -7.44 -12.54 10.90
N VAL A 140 -8.47 -12.94 11.66
CA VAL A 140 -8.45 -12.85 13.13
C VAL A 140 -7.32 -13.71 13.70
N ARG A 141 -7.12 -14.92 13.18
CA ARG A 141 -6.03 -15.80 13.60
C ARG A 141 -4.65 -15.18 13.38
N ARG A 142 -4.41 -14.56 12.21
CA ARG A 142 -3.10 -13.98 11.86
C ARG A 142 -2.86 -12.59 12.45
N LYS A 143 -3.90 -11.79 12.66
CA LYS A 143 -3.79 -10.36 13.04
C LYS A 143 -4.27 -10.04 14.45
N GLY A 144 -5.03 -10.95 15.08
CA GLY A 144 -5.45 -10.85 16.47
C GLY A 144 -6.00 -9.48 16.83
N ALA A 145 -5.43 -8.84 17.85
CA ALA A 145 -5.87 -7.54 18.37
C ALA A 145 -5.89 -6.40 17.35
N LYS A 146 -5.24 -6.53 16.18
CA LYS A 146 -5.31 -5.52 15.12
C LYS A 146 -6.69 -5.41 14.48
N THR A 147 -7.49 -6.48 14.44
CA THR A 147 -8.81 -6.50 13.76
C THR A 147 -9.90 -5.75 14.53
N GLY A 148 -9.72 -5.45 15.81
CA GLY A 148 -10.70 -4.73 16.62
C GLY A 148 -10.85 -3.23 16.31
N ASN A 149 -11.75 -2.56 17.03
CA ASN A 149 -12.06 -1.11 16.90
C ASN A 149 -12.49 -0.69 15.49
N ASP A 150 -13.39 -1.46 14.86
CA ASP A 150 -13.92 -1.24 13.50
C ASP A 150 -12.86 -1.26 12.37
N ARG A 151 -11.63 -1.68 12.65
CA ARG A 151 -10.54 -1.57 11.67
C ARG A 151 -10.67 -2.58 10.54
N ASP A 152 -11.12 -3.79 10.84
CA ASP A 152 -11.43 -4.82 9.85
C ASP A 152 -12.57 -4.39 8.92
N ARG A 153 -13.64 -3.80 9.47
CA ARG A 153 -14.73 -3.20 8.71
C ARG A 153 -14.20 -2.08 7.82
N LYS A 154 -13.46 -1.11 8.36
CA LYS A 154 -12.84 -0.02 7.58
C LYS A 154 -11.91 -0.52 6.47
N ALA A 155 -11.17 -1.59 6.74
CA ALA A 155 -10.30 -2.21 5.75
C ALA A 155 -11.09 -2.85 4.61
N PHE A 156 -12.19 -3.55 4.91
CA PHE A 156 -13.10 -4.10 3.92
C PHE A 156 -13.78 -2.99 3.10
N GLU A 157 -14.21 -1.91 3.76
CA GLU A 157 -14.77 -0.72 3.09
C GLU A 157 -13.75 -0.03 2.19
N LEU A 158 -12.48 0.03 2.59
CA LEU A 158 -11.42 0.55 1.72
C LEU A 158 -11.29 -0.30 0.45
N LEU A 159 -11.24 -1.63 0.57
CA LEU A 159 -11.19 -2.51 -0.60
C LEU A 159 -12.39 -2.27 -1.53
N ARG A 160 -13.59 -2.08 -0.97
CA ARG A 160 -14.81 -1.76 -1.74
C ARG A 160 -14.63 -0.45 -2.52
N THR A 161 -14.14 0.61 -1.86
CA THR A 161 -13.87 1.91 -2.49
C THR A 161 -12.82 1.81 -3.59
N LEU A 162 -11.81 0.95 -3.41
CA LEU A 162 -10.77 0.69 -4.42
C LEU A 162 -11.26 -0.23 -5.54
N GLY A 163 -12.46 -0.82 -5.42
CA GLY A 163 -12.99 -1.78 -6.39
C GLY A 163 -12.26 -3.11 -6.39
N LEU A 164 -11.77 -3.55 -5.22
CA LEU A 164 -10.97 -4.77 -5.07
C LEU A 164 -11.75 -5.90 -4.38
N PRO A 165 -11.56 -7.16 -4.81
CA PRO A 165 -12.07 -8.32 -4.07
C PRO A 165 -11.39 -8.44 -2.69
N PRO A 166 -12.01 -9.14 -1.73
CA PRO A 166 -13.32 -9.79 -1.79
C PRO A 166 -14.49 -8.80 -1.59
N ALA A 167 -14.24 -7.50 -1.51
CA ALA A 167 -15.27 -6.51 -1.20
C ALA A 167 -16.16 -6.14 -2.40
N VAL A 168 -15.69 -6.43 -3.62
CA VAL A 168 -16.49 -6.49 -4.84
C VAL A 168 -16.34 -7.87 -5.47
N THR A 169 -17.40 -8.37 -6.09
CA THR A 169 -17.29 -9.57 -6.93
C THR A 169 -16.41 -9.23 -8.12
N SER A 170 -15.36 -10.01 -8.38
CA SER A 170 -14.59 -9.87 -9.61
C SER A 170 -15.53 -10.09 -10.78
N VAL A 171 -15.84 -9.02 -11.52
CA VAL A 171 -16.49 -9.15 -12.82
C VAL A 171 -15.42 -9.73 -13.73
N GLN A 172 -15.47 -11.05 -13.95
CA GLN A 172 -14.74 -11.68 -15.05
C GLN A 172 -15.19 -10.97 -16.33
N SER A 173 -14.29 -10.19 -16.94
CA SER A 173 -14.42 -9.67 -18.30
C SER A 173 -13.48 -10.43 -19.20
#